data_AF-A0A7L3V336-F1
#
_entry.id   AF-A0A7L3V336-F1
#
_cell.length_a   1.000
_cell.length_b   1.000
_cell.length_c   1.000
_cell.angle_alpha   90.00
_cell.angle_beta   90.00
_cell.angle_gamma   90.00
#
_symmetry.space_group_name_H-M   'P 1'
#
loop_
_entity.id
_entity.type
_entity.pdbx_description
1 polymer ?
#
loop_
_entity_poly.entity_id
_entity_poly.type
_entity_poly.pdbx_seq_one_letter_code
_entity_poly.pdbx_strand_id
1 'polypeptide(L)'
;SDSLPPAHYKETMNTILMWMQQSETKLSMPQVAIAEYETMEQRLREFKALQSSLQEQQKGLTYLSTTVEELSRKGPAEVSQSYRSELEVVLGRWKKLSAQLAEQCQKLEERMTKLQRFQNDTRTLKKWMAEVDVFLKEEWPALGDSEALEKQLEQC
;
A
#
# COMPACT_ATOMS: atom_id res chain seq x y z
N SER A 1 -35.37 20.82 28.12
CA SER A 1 -34.60 21.21 26.93
C SER A 1 -33.55 20.13 26.69
N ASP A 2 -33.98 18.95 26.24
CA ASP A 2 -33.15 17.72 26.19
C ASP A 2 -32.82 17.26 24.76
N SER A 3 -32.78 18.20 23.81
CA SER A 3 -32.67 17.91 22.37
C SER A 3 -31.25 18.12 21.81
N LEU A 4 -30.32 18.61 22.64
CA LEU A 4 -28.95 18.86 22.20
C LEU A 4 -28.13 17.58 22.31
N PRO A 5 -27.36 17.20 21.28
CA PRO A 5 -26.54 16.01 21.36
C PRO A 5 -25.46 16.23 22.41
N PRO A 6 -25.02 15.19 23.11
CA PRO A 6 -23.98 15.31 24.12
C PRO A 6 -22.77 16.06 23.56
N ALA A 7 -22.14 16.94 24.34
CA ALA A 7 -20.94 17.68 23.88
C ALA A 7 -19.87 16.72 23.32
N HIS A 8 -19.70 15.58 23.99
CA HIS A 8 -18.82 14.51 23.59
C HIS A 8 -19.15 13.89 22.21
N TYR A 9 -20.43 13.83 21.80
CA TYR A 9 -20.84 13.39 20.47
C TYR A 9 -20.27 14.32 19.39
N LYS A 10 -20.49 15.63 19.56
CA LYS A 10 -20.00 16.64 18.60
C LYS A 10 -18.47 16.64 18.50
N GLU A 11 -17.79 16.54 19.63
CA GLU A 11 -16.32 16.45 19.67
C GLU A 11 -15.79 15.21 18.95
N THR A 12 -16.41 14.05 19.20
CA THR A 12 -16.01 12.79 18.55
C THR A 12 -16.28 12.85 17.05
N MET A 13 -17.44 13.37 16.64
CA MET A 13 -17.80 13.55 15.23
C MET A 13 -16.77 14.42 14.50
N ASN A 14 -16.45 15.59 15.08
CA ASN A 14 -15.45 16.50 14.51
C ASN A 14 -14.07 15.84 14.43
N THR A 15 -13.66 15.12 15.48
CA THR A 15 -12.38 14.40 15.50
C THR A 15 -12.29 13.40 14.36
N ILE A 16 -13.33 12.58 14.17
CA ILE A 16 -13.41 11.57 13.11
C ILE A 16 -13.43 12.23 11.72
N LEU A 17 -14.20 13.29 11.53
CA LEU A 17 -14.27 14.03 10.26
C LEU A 17 -12.93 14.67 9.89
N MET A 18 -12.25 15.31 10.85
CA MET A 18 -10.92 15.88 10.64
C MET A 18 -9.91 14.80 10.29
N TRP A 19 -9.94 13.67 11.01
CA TRP A 19 -9.06 12.54 10.72
C TRP A 19 -9.31 11.96 9.32
N MET A 20 -10.58 11.79 8.91
CA MET A 20 -10.90 11.31 7.57
C MET A 20 -10.37 12.26 6.50
N GLN A 21 -10.56 13.57 6.68
CA GLN A 21 -10.06 14.57 5.74
C GLN A 21 -8.54 14.51 5.58
N GLN A 22 -7.81 14.39 6.69
CA GLN A 22 -6.34 14.26 6.67
C GLN A 22 -5.92 12.96 6.00
N SER A 23 -6.62 11.87 6.27
CA SER A 23 -6.34 10.53 5.71
C SER A 23 -6.56 10.48 4.20
N GLU A 24 -7.68 11.04 3.73
CA GLU A 24 -7.98 11.18 2.30
C GLU A 24 -6.95 12.05 1.58
N THR A 25 -6.49 13.12 2.23
CA THR A 25 -5.43 13.98 1.68
C THR A 25 -4.13 13.20 1.51
N LYS A 26 -3.73 12.41 2.51
CA LYS A 26 -2.55 11.54 2.44
C LYS A 26 -2.68 10.50 1.32
N LEU A 27 -3.85 9.90 1.14
CA LEU A 27 -4.11 8.93 0.07
C LEU A 27 -4.14 9.56 -1.33
N SER A 28 -4.52 10.83 -1.43
CA SER A 28 -4.64 11.53 -2.72
C SER A 28 -3.32 12.11 -3.22
N MET A 29 -2.27 12.15 -2.39
CA MET A 29 -0.97 12.67 -2.79
C MET A 29 -0.37 11.81 -3.93
N PRO A 30 -0.08 12.40 -5.10
CA PRO A 30 0.58 11.68 -6.19
C PRO A 30 1.90 11.10 -5.72
N GLN A 31 2.15 9.83 -6.05
CA GLN A 31 3.44 9.23 -5.75
C GLN A 31 4.50 9.87 -6.66
N VAL A 32 5.41 10.64 -6.07
CA VAL A 32 6.61 11.15 -6.74
C VAL A 32 7.36 9.95 -7.33
N ALA A 33 7.53 9.95 -8.65
CA ALA A 33 8.27 8.98 -9.47
C ALA A 33 8.42 7.56 -8.88
N ILE A 34 7.45 6.70 -9.16
CA ILE A 34 7.48 5.26 -8.86
C ILE A 34 8.66 4.61 -9.61
N ALA A 35 9.85 4.58 -9.01
CA ALA A 35 11.00 3.84 -9.53
C ALA A 35 11.97 3.34 -8.44
N GLU A 36 12.07 4.02 -7.30
CA GLU A 36 12.97 3.60 -6.21
C GLU A 36 12.25 2.74 -5.18
N TYR A 37 12.75 1.51 -4.97
CA TYR A 37 12.19 0.54 -4.02
C TYR A 37 12.06 1.12 -2.60
N GLU A 38 13.02 1.94 -2.17
CA GLU A 38 13.00 2.63 -0.87
C GLU A 38 11.81 3.60 -0.73
N THR A 39 11.47 4.34 -1.79
CA THR A 39 10.29 5.21 -1.80
C THR A 39 9.00 4.38 -1.70
N MET A 40 8.93 3.23 -2.36
CA MET A 40 7.79 2.31 -2.24
C MET A 40 7.68 1.74 -0.82
N GLU A 41 8.79 1.35 -0.19
CA GLU A 41 8.81 0.88 1.20
C GLU A 41 8.32 1.97 2.17
N GLN A 42 8.79 3.20 1.99
CA GLN A 42 8.36 4.33 2.82
C GLN A 42 6.85 4.56 2.71
N ARG A 43 6.30 4.54 1.49
CA ARG A 43 4.85 4.65 1.27
C ARG A 43 4.07 3.49 1.87
N LEU A 44 4.60 2.27 1.80
CA LEU A 44 3.96 1.11 2.42
C LEU A 44 3.91 1.26 3.95
N ARG A 45 4.99 1.76 4.58
CA ARG A 45 5.01 2.06 6.02
C ARG A 45 3.96 3.09 6.39
N GLU A 46 3.82 4.16 5.60
CA GLU A 46 2.80 5.20 5.82
C GLU A 46 1.38 4.65 5.73
N PHE A 47 1.09 3.81 4.73
CA PHE A 47 -0.23 3.20 4.60
C PHE A 47 -0.52 2.20 5.72
N LYS A 48 0.46 1.40 6.15
CA LYS A 48 0.31 0.49 7.30
C LYS A 48 0.06 1.27 8.60
N ALA A 49 0.75 2.38 8.81
CA ALA A 49 0.48 3.28 9.94
C ALA A 49 -0.94 3.86 9.86
N LEU A 50 -1.41 4.22 8.65
CA LEU A 50 -2.77 4.71 8.45
C LEU A 50 -3.81 3.62 8.72
N GLN A 51 -3.54 2.36 8.37
CA GLN A 51 -4.41 1.22 8.70
C GLN A 51 -4.52 1.00 10.22
N SER A 52 -3.42 1.11 10.95
CA SER A 52 -3.43 1.06 12.42
C SER A 52 -4.25 2.22 13.00
N SER A 53 -4.04 3.44 12.51
CA SER A 53 -4.81 4.61 12.95
C SER A 53 -6.31 4.46 12.65
N LEU A 54 -6.68 3.84 11.53
CA LEU A 54 -8.06 3.52 11.19
C LEU A 54 -8.68 2.56 12.23
N GLN A 55 -7.94 1.54 12.66
CA GLN A 55 -8.40 0.63 13.73
C GLN A 55 -8.62 1.37 15.06
N GLU A 56 -7.77 2.34 15.40
CA GLU A 56 -7.94 3.16 16.61
C GLU A 56 -9.20 4.02 16.55
N GLN A 57 -9.44 4.67 15.41
CA GLN A 57 -10.60 5.54 15.19
C GLN A 57 -11.93 4.76 15.09
N GLN A 58 -11.90 3.45 14.84
CA GLN A 58 -13.09 2.58 14.80
C GLN A 58 -13.92 2.66 16.09
N LYS A 59 -13.27 2.83 17.24
CA LYS A 59 -13.96 2.98 18.54
C LYS A 59 -14.84 4.23 18.58
N GLY A 60 -14.37 5.34 18.01
CA GLY A 60 -15.13 6.58 17.91
C GLY A 60 -16.37 6.42 17.03
N LEU A 61 -16.27 5.71 15.91
CA LEU A 61 -17.42 5.39 15.06
C LEU A 61 -18.46 4.49 15.74
N THR A 62 -18.00 3.49 16.49
CA THR A 62 -18.89 2.64 17.27
C THR A 62 -19.64 3.47 18.32
N TYR A 63 -18.93 4.35 19.04
CA TYR A 63 -19.56 5.26 20.00
C TYR A 63 -20.60 6.18 19.35
N LEU A 64 -20.28 6.81 18.22
CA LEU A 64 -21.22 7.66 17.48
C LEU A 64 -22.46 6.86 17.06
N SER A 65 -22.28 5.63 16.59
CA SER A 65 -23.38 4.76 16.15
C SER A 65 -24.33 4.41 17.29
N THR A 66 -23.79 3.97 18.43
CA THR A 66 -24.59 3.68 19.62
C THR A 66 -25.31 4.92 20.13
N THR A 67 -24.64 6.07 20.14
CA THR A 67 -25.24 7.33 20.62
C THR A 67 -26.39 7.78 19.73
N VAL A 68 -26.26 7.70 18.39
CA VAL A 68 -27.36 8.03 17.47
C VAL A 68 -28.54 7.08 17.66
N GLU A 69 -28.29 5.79 17.88
CA GLU A 69 -29.34 4.82 18.14
C GLU A 69 -30.13 5.16 19.42
N GLU A 70 -29.43 5.50 20.51
CA GLU A 70 -30.04 5.90 21.78
C GLU A 70 -30.84 7.20 21.67
N LEU A 71 -30.25 8.23 21.03
CA LEU A 71 -30.92 9.51 20.79
C LEU A 71 -32.18 9.30 19.96
N SER A 72 -32.13 8.41 18.98
CA SER A 72 -33.26 8.12 18.11
C SER A 72 -34.42 7.41 18.82
N ARG A 73 -34.18 6.76 19.95
CA ARG A 73 -35.24 6.14 20.78
C ARG A 73 -35.94 7.16 21.68
N LYS A 74 -35.26 8.25 22.03
CA LYS A 74 -35.71 9.23 23.04
C LYS A 74 -36.13 10.58 22.45
N GLY A 75 -35.68 10.89 21.23
CA GLY A 75 -35.84 12.20 20.59
C GLY A 75 -37.03 12.30 19.61
N PRO A 76 -37.38 13.53 19.20
CA PRO A 76 -38.33 13.76 18.11
C PRO A 76 -37.88 13.09 16.80
N ALA A 77 -38.84 12.65 15.97
CA ALA A 77 -38.56 11.95 14.72
C ALA A 77 -37.65 12.75 13.77
N GLU A 78 -37.92 14.05 13.61
CA GLU A 78 -37.15 14.96 12.75
C GLU A 78 -35.65 15.01 13.14
N VAL A 79 -35.39 15.20 14.43
CA VAL A 79 -34.05 15.31 15.01
C VAL A 79 -33.31 13.97 14.88
N SER A 80 -34.02 12.88 15.14
CA SER A 80 -33.48 11.52 15.01
C SER A 80 -33.10 11.19 13.56
N GLN A 81 -33.91 11.61 12.58
CA GLN A 81 -33.63 11.42 11.17
C GLN A 81 -32.39 12.18 10.73
N SER A 82 -32.22 13.43 11.21
CA SER A 82 -31.04 14.24 10.91
C SER A 82 -29.75 13.55 11.36
N TYR A 83 -29.69 13.06 12.62
CA TYR A 83 -28.49 12.38 13.13
C TYR A 83 -28.18 11.07 12.42
N ARG A 84 -29.21 10.31 12.06
CA ARG A 84 -29.02 9.08 11.27
C ARG A 84 -28.43 9.38 9.90
N SER A 85 -28.97 10.39 9.21
CA SER A 85 -28.46 10.79 7.89
C SER A 85 -27.00 11.26 7.96
N GLU A 86 -26.64 12.06 8.97
CA GLU A 86 -25.26 12.51 9.18
C GLU A 86 -24.33 11.32 9.43
N LEU A 87 -24.72 10.41 10.32
CA LEU A 87 -23.93 9.22 10.63
C LEU A 87 -23.77 8.29 9.41
N GLU A 88 -24.82 8.11 8.62
CA GLU A 88 -24.76 7.28 7.39
C GLU A 88 -23.74 7.83 6.38
N VAL A 89 -23.70 9.15 6.19
CA VAL A 89 -22.70 9.80 5.33
C VAL A 89 -21.29 9.53 5.85
N VAL A 90 -21.08 9.67 7.16
CA VAL A 90 -19.79 9.44 7.82
C VAL A 90 -19.36 7.97 7.68
N LEU A 91 -20.26 7.02 7.93
CA LEU A 91 -20.00 5.59 7.76
C LEU A 91 -19.72 5.20 6.31
N GLY A 92 -20.42 5.81 5.35
CA GLY A 92 -20.17 5.61 3.93
C GLY A 92 -18.78 6.08 3.52
N ARG A 93 -18.40 7.30 3.94
CA ARG A 93 -17.06 7.86 3.71
C ARG A 93 -15.97 7.01 4.35
N TRP A 94 -16.19 6.53 5.58
CA TRP A 94 -15.28 5.63 6.27
C TRP A 94 -15.06 4.31 5.52
N LYS A 95 -16.14 3.65 5.07
CA LYS A 95 -16.05 2.39 4.31
C LYS A 95 -15.25 2.59 3.02
N LYS A 96 -15.53 3.67 2.29
CA LYS A 96 -14.80 4.02 1.07
C LYS A 96 -13.32 4.24 1.35
N LEU A 97 -12.99 5.06 2.35
CA LEU A 97 -11.61 5.33 2.76
C LEU A 97 -10.86 4.04 3.15
N SER A 98 -11.51 3.18 3.94
CA SER A 98 -10.96 1.89 4.38
C SER A 98 -10.64 0.97 3.20
N ALA A 99 -11.59 0.85 2.26
CA ALA A 99 -11.42 0.03 1.06
C ALA A 99 -10.30 0.56 0.15
N GLN A 100 -10.28 1.88 -0.08
CA GLN A 100 -9.24 2.53 -0.89
C GLN A 100 -7.85 2.34 -0.27
N LEU A 101 -7.72 2.50 1.04
CA LEU A 101 -6.45 2.27 1.74
C LEU A 101 -5.97 0.82 1.58
N ALA A 102 -6.85 -0.16 1.79
CA ALA A 102 -6.51 -1.57 1.63
C ALA A 102 -6.08 -1.91 0.19
N GLU A 103 -6.81 -1.40 -0.81
CA GLU A 103 -6.49 -1.60 -2.22
C GLU A 103 -5.14 -1.00 -2.60
N GLN A 104 -4.83 0.22 -2.12
CA GLN A 104 -3.55 0.88 -2.39
C GLN A 104 -2.38 0.16 -1.71
N CYS A 105 -2.54 -0.34 -0.48
CA CYS A 105 -1.55 -1.19 0.18
C CYS A 105 -1.23 -2.42 -0.68
N GLN A 106 -2.26 -3.18 -1.06
CA GLN A 106 -2.10 -4.41 -1.84
C GLN A 106 -1.41 -4.13 -3.18
N LYS A 107 -1.88 -3.11 -3.92
CA LYS A 107 -1.28 -2.73 -5.21
C LYS A 107 0.19 -2.34 -5.07
N LEU A 108 0.57 -1.68 -3.99
CA LEU A 108 1.96 -1.29 -3.73
C LEU A 108 2.82 -2.51 -3.41
N GLU A 109 2.35 -3.41 -2.55
CA GLU A 109 3.04 -4.67 -2.22
C GLU A 109 3.25 -5.56 -3.46
N GLU A 110 2.24 -5.65 -4.33
CA GLU A 110 2.34 -6.37 -5.60
C GLU A 110 3.39 -5.76 -6.54
N ARG A 111 3.43 -4.42 -6.65
CA ARG A 111 4.43 -3.70 -7.46
C ARG A 111 5.84 -3.92 -6.94
N MET A 112 6.03 -3.83 -5.63
CA MET A 112 7.31 -4.08 -4.97
C MET A 112 7.79 -5.51 -5.20
N THR A 113 6.90 -6.49 -5.05
CA THR A 113 7.20 -7.91 -5.32
C THR A 113 7.66 -8.12 -6.77
N LYS A 114 6.96 -7.52 -7.74
CA LYS A 114 7.33 -7.56 -9.17
C LYS A 114 8.69 -6.91 -9.43
N LEU A 115 8.95 -5.76 -8.83
CA LEU A 115 10.22 -5.04 -8.96
C LEU A 115 11.38 -5.86 -8.40
N GLN A 116 11.22 -6.46 -7.21
CA GLN A 116 12.25 -7.30 -6.59
C GLN A 116 12.57 -8.53 -7.45
N ARG A 117 11.54 -9.18 -8.01
CA ARG A 117 11.72 -10.29 -8.95
C ARG A 117 12.50 -9.85 -10.19
N PHE A 118 12.09 -8.75 -10.81
CA PHE A 118 12.78 -8.21 -11.99
C PHE A 118 14.25 -7.87 -11.71
N GLN A 119 14.55 -7.27 -10.55
CA GLN A 119 15.92 -6.99 -10.13
C GLN A 119 16.74 -8.27 -9.92
N ASN A 120 16.14 -9.33 -9.35
CA ASN A 120 16.81 -10.61 -9.17
C ASN A 120 17.09 -11.33 -10.49
N ASP A 121 16.10 -11.35 -11.39
CA ASP A 121 16.22 -11.95 -12.72
C ASP A 121 17.31 -11.22 -13.53
N THR A 122 17.31 -9.88 -13.48
CA THR A 122 18.35 -9.05 -14.10
C THR A 122 19.74 -9.34 -13.54
N ARG A 123 19.86 -9.50 -12.21
CA ARG A 123 21.15 -9.82 -11.56
C ARG A 123 21.65 -11.20 -12.00
N THR A 124 20.76 -12.18 -12.04
CA THR A 124 21.07 -13.56 -12.48
C THR A 124 21.54 -13.57 -13.93
N LEU A 125 20.84 -12.88 -14.81
CA LEU A 125 21.21 -12.78 -16.22
C LEU A 125 22.58 -12.11 -16.40
N LYS A 126 22.84 -11.00 -15.70
CA LYS A 126 24.15 -10.32 -15.74
C LYS A 126 25.28 -11.22 -15.28
N LYS A 127 25.07 -12.03 -14.23
CA LYS A 127 26.04 -13.00 -13.74
C LYS A 127 26.32 -14.07 -14.78
N TRP A 128 25.27 -14.66 -15.35
CA TRP A 128 25.40 -15.68 -16.40
C TRP A 128 26.12 -15.16 -17.63
N MET A 129 25.81 -13.94 -18.10
CA MET A 129 26.52 -13.32 -19.21
C MET A 129 28.01 -13.14 -18.91
N ALA A 130 28.37 -12.71 -17.70
CA ALA A 130 29.77 -12.59 -17.30
C ALA A 130 30.49 -13.95 -17.26
N GLU A 131 29.82 -15.01 -16.81
CA GLU A 131 30.36 -16.38 -16.82
C GLU A 131 30.58 -16.88 -18.26
N VAL A 132 29.63 -16.65 -19.16
CA VAL A 132 29.76 -16.99 -20.59
C VAL A 132 30.89 -16.20 -21.24
N ASP A 133 31.03 -14.91 -20.94
CA ASP A 133 32.11 -14.08 -21.46
C ASP A 133 33.50 -14.57 -21.00
N VAL A 134 33.62 -15.08 -19.77
CA VAL A 134 34.87 -15.68 -19.27
C VAL A 134 35.13 -17.01 -19.98
N PHE A 135 34.14 -17.89 -20.03
CA PHE A 135 34.23 -19.19 -20.70
C PHE A 135 34.66 -19.05 -22.16
N LEU A 136 34.03 -18.15 -22.93
CA LEU A 136 34.39 -17.91 -24.32
C LEU A 136 35.82 -17.38 -24.48
N LYS A 137 36.32 -16.59 -23.53
CA LYS A 137 37.70 -16.07 -23.57
C LYS A 137 38.74 -17.12 -23.19
N GLU A 138 38.39 -18.10 -22.36
CA GLU A 138 39.30 -19.15 -21.90
C GLU A 138 39.33 -20.36 -22.85
N GLU A 139 38.19 -20.74 -23.41
CA GLU A 139 38.05 -21.96 -24.21
C GLU A 139 38.36 -21.76 -25.70
N TRP A 140 38.12 -20.56 -26.23
CA TRP A 140 38.43 -20.22 -27.63
C TRP A 140 39.93 -20.25 -27.97
N PRO A 141 40.84 -19.73 -27.12
CA PRO A 141 42.28 -19.88 -27.33
C PRO A 141 42.74 -21.35 -27.29
N ALA A 142 42.18 -22.16 -26.39
CA ALA A 142 42.54 -23.57 -26.23
C ALA A 142 42.14 -24.44 -27.44
N LEU A 143 41.02 -24.13 -28.10
CA LEU A 143 40.62 -24.78 -29.36
C LEU A 143 41.59 -24.47 -30.51
N GLY A 144 42.15 -23.26 -30.57
CA GLY A 144 43.18 -22.91 -31.55
C GLY A 144 44.47 -23.69 -31.36
N ASP A 145 44.86 -23.96 -30.11
CA ASP A 145 45.99 -24.81 -29.78
C ASP A 145 45.71 -26.29 -30.09
N SER A 146 44.48 -26.76 -29.88
CA SER A 146 44.08 -28.14 -30.22
C SER A 146 44.12 -28.41 -31.72
N GLU A 147 43.66 -27.48 -32.56
CA GLU A 147 43.75 -27.62 -34.03
C GLU A 147 45.22 -27.61 -34.50
N ALA A 148 46.07 -26.80 -33.87
CA ALA A 148 47.51 -26.79 -34.14
C ALA A 148 48.17 -28.11 -33.72
N LEU A 149 47.78 -28.69 -32.58
CA LEU A 149 48.25 -29.98 -32.09
C LEU A 149 47.80 -31.15 -32.98
N GLU A 150 46.55 -31.15 -33.46
CA GLU A 150 46.07 -32.17 -34.41
C GLU A 150 46.86 -32.14 -35.72
N LYS A 151 47.10 -30.95 -36.29
CA LYS A 151 47.95 -30.81 -37.49
C LYS A 151 49.37 -31.33 -37.30
N GLN A 152 49.94 -31.20 -36.10
CA GLN A 152 51.26 -31.75 -35.79
C GLN A 152 51.26 -33.27 -35.69
N LEU A 153 50.17 -33.87 -35.20
CA LEU A 153 50.01 -35.33 -35.10
C LEU A 153 49.78 -35.99 -36.47
N GLU A 154 49.06 -35.32 -37.38
CA GLU A 154 48.86 -35.82 -38.76
C GLU A 154 50.12 -35.76 -39.64
N GLN A 155 51.12 -34.98 -39.23
CA GLN A 155 52.41 -34.84 -39.93
C GLN A 155 53.51 -35.79 -39.41
N CYS A 156 53.21 -36.61 -38.40
CA CYS A 156 54.06 -37.68 -37.89
C CYS A 156 53.64 -39.04 -38.46
#